data_AF-A0A0G0Q012-F1
#
_entry.id   AF-A0A0G0Q012-F1
#
_cell.length_a   1.000
_cell.length_b   1.000
_cell.length_c   1.000
_cell.angle_alpha   90.00
_cell.angle_beta   90.00
_cell.angle_gamma   90.00
#
_symmetry.space_group_name_H-M   'P 1'
#
loop_
_entity.id
_entity.type
_entity.pdbx_description
1 polymer ?
#
loop_
_entity_poly.entity_id
_entity_poly.type
_entity_poly.pdbx_seq_one_letter_code
_entity_poly.pdbx_strand_id
1 'polypeptide(L)'
;MRKTVKKLTFHLSDRAFMTSLAVGILFLATSLVLNYYAGTYAAREASNAVTDIILDNLPVMDVDFIFVEGAIVLWIFSFLVAIREPRSIPFALKSIALFIFVRSIFISMTHLGPFPDQIFIAPNKVFNFGADLFFSGHTGFPFLFALIFWENKWLRRFFLGRAFF
;
A
#
# COMPACT_ATOMS: atom_id res chain seq x y z
N MET A 1 0.68 18.79 20.45
CA MET A 1 0.99 17.46 21.03
C MET A 1 0.07 17.06 22.19
N ARG A 2 -0.06 17.82 23.29
CA ARG A 2 -0.88 17.41 24.46
C ARG A 2 -2.34 17.01 24.15
N LYS A 3 -3.02 17.68 23.21
CA LYS A 3 -4.40 17.34 22.80
C LYS A 3 -4.49 16.00 22.07
N THR A 4 -3.57 15.71 21.15
CA THR A 4 -3.54 14.47 20.36
C THR A 4 -3.26 13.26 21.24
N VAL A 5 -2.29 13.39 22.16
CA VAL A 5 -1.96 12.32 23.11
C VAL A 5 -3.17 12.00 24.00
N LYS A 6 -3.86 13.03 24.52
CA LYS A 6 -5.09 12.83 25.31
C LYS A 6 -6.21 12.14 24.52
N LYS A 7 -6.41 12.51 23.24
CA LYS A 7 -7.37 11.84 22.36
C LYS A 7 -7.01 10.36 22.17
N LEU A 8 -5.74 10.07 21.91
CA LEU A 8 -5.26 8.71 21.70
C LEU A 8 -5.46 7.86 22.98
N THR A 9 -5.03 8.35 24.14
CA THR A 9 -5.21 7.63 25.42
C THR A 9 -6.68 7.40 25.76
N PHE A 10 -7.56 8.34 25.40
CA PHE A 10 -9.00 8.18 25.58
C PHE A 10 -9.55 7.03 24.72
N HIS A 11 -9.20 6.98 23.43
CA HIS A 11 -9.64 5.88 22.55
C HIS A 11 -9.02 4.53 22.92
N LEU A 12 -7.76 4.50 23.36
CA LEU A 12 -7.11 3.27 23.82
C LEU A 12 -7.74 2.68 25.10
N SER A 13 -8.50 3.50 25.85
CA SER A 13 -9.22 3.05 27.04
C SER A 13 -10.59 2.43 26.70
N ASP A 14 -11.09 2.64 25.48
CA ASP A 14 -12.34 2.07 25.00
C ASP A 14 -12.14 0.63 24.52
N ARG A 15 -12.89 -0.32 25.10
CA ARG A 15 -12.80 -1.74 24.75
C ARG A 15 -13.24 -2.00 23.32
N ALA A 16 -14.27 -1.31 22.81
CA ALA A 16 -14.75 -1.53 21.45
C ALA A 16 -13.69 -1.08 20.43
N PHE A 17 -13.08 0.08 20.66
CA PHE A 17 -11.93 0.55 19.89
C PHE A 17 -10.79 -0.46 19.91
N MET A 18 -10.37 -0.94 21.08
CA MET A 18 -9.25 -1.87 21.22
C MET A 18 -9.51 -3.23 20.55
N THR A 19 -10.71 -3.78 20.68
CA THR A 19 -11.10 -5.00 19.95
C THR A 19 -11.07 -4.78 18.44
N SER A 20 -11.62 -3.67 17.97
CA SER A 20 -11.60 -3.33 16.54
C SER A 20 -10.17 -3.15 16.01
N LEU A 21 -9.30 -2.53 16.81
CA LEU A 21 -7.88 -2.35 16.53
C LEU A 21 -7.15 -3.70 16.46
N ALA A 22 -7.35 -4.57 17.45
CA ALA A 22 -6.75 -5.90 17.48
C ALA A 22 -7.17 -6.76 16.27
N VAL A 23 -8.46 -6.74 15.92
CA VAL A 23 -8.96 -7.41 14.71
C VAL A 23 -8.30 -6.82 13.45
N GLY A 24 -8.15 -5.50 13.37
CA GLY A 24 -7.48 -4.85 12.25
C GLY A 24 -6.00 -5.24 12.13
N ILE A 25 -5.28 -5.30 13.24
CA ILE A 25 -3.87 -5.73 13.30
C ILE A 25 -3.74 -7.20 12.88
N LEU A 26 -4.58 -8.09 13.44
CA LEU A 26 -4.57 -9.51 13.08
C LEU A 26 -4.88 -9.71 11.60
N PHE A 27 -5.89 -9.02 11.08
CA PHE A 27 -6.24 -9.12 9.66
C PHE A 27 -5.10 -8.60 8.78
N LEU A 28 -4.49 -7.46 9.12
CA LEU A 28 -3.35 -6.92 8.40
C LEU A 28 -2.17 -7.89 8.39
N ALA A 29 -1.83 -8.49 9.53
CA ALA A 29 -0.75 -9.47 9.64
C ALA A 29 -1.00 -10.67 8.72
N THR A 30 -2.22 -11.22 8.74
CA THR A 30 -2.62 -12.31 7.83
C THR A 30 -2.55 -11.89 6.36
N SER A 31 -3.03 -10.70 6.01
CA SER A 31 -2.96 -10.19 4.65
C SER A 31 -1.52 -10.02 4.15
N LEU A 32 -0.61 -9.54 5.00
CA LEU A 32 0.81 -9.40 4.66
C LEU A 32 1.48 -10.76 4.41
N VAL A 33 1.17 -11.77 5.23
CA VAL A 33 1.65 -13.14 5.02
C VAL A 33 1.15 -13.70 3.69
N LEU A 34 -0.14 -13.54 3.40
CA LEU A 34 -0.71 -13.97 2.12
C LEU A 34 -0.10 -13.23 0.92
N ASN A 35 0.12 -11.92 1.04
CA ASN A 35 0.76 -11.12 0.00
C ASN A 35 2.22 -11.55 -0.23
N TYR A 36 2.96 -11.87 0.82
CA TYR A 36 4.32 -12.43 0.70
C TYR A 36 4.29 -13.74 -0.12
N TYR A 37 3.43 -14.69 0.25
CA TYR A 37 3.32 -15.95 -0.48
C TYR A 37 2.86 -15.75 -1.93
N ALA A 38 1.85 -14.89 -2.16
CA ALA A 38 1.38 -14.55 -3.49
C ALA A 38 2.50 -13.94 -4.36
N GLY A 39 3.27 -12.99 -3.83
CA GLY A 39 4.40 -12.39 -4.53
C GLY A 39 5.51 -13.39 -4.84
N THR A 40 5.84 -14.28 -3.90
CA THR A 40 6.83 -15.35 -4.15
C THR A 40 6.35 -16.37 -5.17
N TYR A 41 5.06 -16.69 -5.19
CA TYR A 41 4.45 -17.59 -6.15
C TYR A 41 4.45 -16.96 -7.55
N ALA A 42 3.98 -15.72 -7.68
CA ALA A 42 3.98 -14.98 -8.94
C ALA A 42 5.39 -14.81 -9.50
N ALA A 43 6.41 -14.58 -8.66
CA ALA A 43 7.79 -14.47 -9.11
C ALA A 43 8.38 -15.79 -9.62
N ARG A 44 7.91 -16.95 -9.12
CA ARG A 44 8.34 -18.27 -9.59
C ARG A 44 7.65 -18.67 -10.89
N GLU A 45 6.37 -18.37 -11.01
CA GLU A 45 5.53 -18.72 -12.15
C GLU A 45 5.42 -17.58 -13.18
N ALA A 46 6.28 -16.57 -13.10
CA ALA A 46 6.24 -15.40 -13.97
C ALA A 46 6.30 -15.83 -15.44
N SER A 47 5.29 -15.40 -16.21
CA SER A 47 5.19 -15.69 -17.64
C SER A 47 5.90 -14.61 -18.46
N ASN A 48 5.57 -14.51 -19.75
CA ASN A 48 6.15 -13.49 -20.63
C ASN A 48 5.67 -12.09 -20.25
N ALA A 49 6.49 -11.09 -20.57
CA ALA A 49 6.08 -9.69 -20.51
C ALA A 49 4.93 -9.42 -21.49
N VAL A 50 4.07 -8.47 -21.13
CA VAL A 50 3.00 -7.97 -21.99
C VAL A 50 3.41 -6.60 -22.54
N THR A 51 3.18 -6.37 -23.83
CA THR A 51 3.41 -5.07 -24.47
C THR A 51 2.48 -4.00 -23.91
N ASP A 52 2.98 -2.79 -23.72
CA ASP A 52 2.22 -1.67 -23.18
C ASP A 52 2.46 -0.44 -24.07
N ILE A 53 1.40 0.10 -24.68
CA ILE A 53 1.50 1.21 -25.65
C ILE A 53 2.23 2.42 -25.06
N ILE A 54 2.11 2.66 -23.76
CA ILE A 54 2.78 3.78 -23.09
C ILE A 54 4.26 3.43 -22.88
N LEU A 55 4.56 2.26 -22.30
CA LEU A 55 5.95 1.86 -22.03
C LEU A 55 6.76 1.60 -23.31
N ASP A 56 6.12 1.07 -24.37
CA ASP A 56 6.74 0.83 -25.68
C ASP A 56 7.19 2.14 -26.38
N ASN A 57 6.66 3.29 -25.96
CA ASN A 57 6.92 4.61 -26.57
C ASN A 57 7.64 5.58 -25.62
N LEU A 58 8.00 5.16 -24.42
CA LEU A 58 8.73 5.99 -23.45
C LEU A 58 10.16 5.46 -23.25
N PRO A 59 11.14 6.36 -23.08
CA PRO A 59 12.48 5.92 -22.68
C PRO A 59 12.45 5.34 -21.27
N VAL A 60 13.29 4.34 -21.02
CA VAL A 60 13.54 3.83 -19.67
C VAL A 60 14.17 4.95 -18.83
N MET A 61 13.56 5.27 -17.70
CA MET A 61 14.04 6.29 -16.77
C MET A 61 14.29 5.66 -15.40
N ASP A 62 15.41 6.04 -14.78
CA ASP A 62 15.67 5.67 -13.39
C ASP A 62 14.79 6.51 -12.45
N VAL A 63 13.79 5.84 -11.86
CA VAL A 63 12.87 6.41 -10.89
C VAL A 63 12.97 5.73 -9.52
N ASP A 64 14.01 4.91 -9.29
CA ASP A 64 14.15 4.09 -8.09
C ASP A 64 14.04 4.91 -6.81
N PHE A 65 14.75 6.05 -6.75
CA PHE A 65 14.70 6.95 -5.60
C PHE A 65 13.29 7.46 -5.30
N ILE A 66 12.56 7.95 -6.31
CA ILE A 66 11.22 8.50 -6.11
C ILE A 66 10.24 7.37 -5.77
N PHE A 67 10.40 6.20 -6.38
CA PHE A 67 9.55 5.04 -6.18
C PHE A 67 9.71 4.47 -4.76
N VAL A 68 10.94 4.19 -4.33
CA VAL A 68 11.22 3.56 -3.02
C VAL A 68 11.09 4.56 -1.88
N GLU A 69 11.84 5.67 -1.93
CA GLU A 69 11.88 6.64 -0.84
C GLU A 69 10.57 7.45 -0.77
N GLY A 70 9.96 7.76 -1.92
CA GLY A 70 8.66 8.42 -1.97
C GLY A 70 7.55 7.58 -1.34
N ALA A 71 7.57 6.26 -1.53
CA ALA A 71 6.66 5.34 -0.85
C ALA A 71 6.86 5.37 0.66
N ILE A 72 8.10 5.28 1.14
CA ILE A 72 8.41 5.32 2.58
C ILE A 72 7.92 6.64 3.20
N VAL A 73 8.21 7.77 2.55
CA VAL A 73 7.75 9.09 3.00
C VAL A 73 6.22 9.15 3.05
N LEU A 74 5.53 8.62 2.04
CA LEU A 74 4.07 8.57 2.01
C LEU A 74 3.50 7.72 3.14
N TRP A 75 4.11 6.56 3.43
CA TRP A 75 3.71 5.70 4.55
C TRP A 75 3.86 6.40 5.90
N ILE A 76 5.00 7.06 6.14
CA ILE A 76 5.24 7.85 7.35
C ILE A 76 4.19 8.97 7.45
N PHE A 77 3.94 9.69 6.37
CA PHE A 77 2.93 10.75 6.35
C PHE A 77 1.52 10.22 6.66
N SER A 78 1.10 9.14 6.01
CA SER A 78 -0.17 8.46 6.26
C SER A 78 -0.33 8.01 7.70
N PHE A 79 0.74 7.48 8.30
CA PHE A 79 0.77 7.10 9.71
C PHE A 79 0.58 8.31 10.64
N LEU A 80 1.28 9.42 10.37
CA LEU A 80 1.12 10.66 11.14
C LEU A 80 -0.29 11.25 11.01
N VAL A 81 -0.92 11.15 9.83
CA VAL A 81 -2.32 11.54 9.62
C VAL A 81 -3.25 10.66 10.45
N ALA A 82 -3.05 9.34 10.47
CA ALA A 82 -3.85 8.42 11.26
C ALA A 82 -3.74 8.68 12.78
N ILE A 83 -2.55 9.04 13.29
CA ILE A 83 -2.38 9.42 14.70
C ILE A 83 -3.13 10.72 15.05
N ARG A 84 -3.27 11.65 14.09
CA ARG A 84 -4.02 12.90 14.33
C ARG A 84 -5.52 12.65 14.47
N GLU A 85 -6.03 11.61 13.83
CA GLU A 85 -7.43 11.18 13.93
C GLU A 85 -7.54 9.72 14.43
N PRO A 86 -7.27 9.45 15.73
CA PRO A 86 -7.17 8.08 16.24
C PRO A 86 -8.42 7.23 15.99
N ARG A 87 -9.59 7.86 15.93
CA ARG A 87 -10.88 7.21 15.67
C ARG A 87 -10.89 6.46 14.32
N SER A 88 -10.15 6.93 13.32
CA SER A 88 -10.10 6.27 12.01
C SER A 88 -9.07 5.13 11.94
N ILE A 89 -8.19 4.96 12.93
CA ILE A 89 -7.11 3.95 12.89
C ILE A 89 -7.65 2.52 12.68
N PRO A 90 -8.64 2.02 13.46
CA PRO A 90 -9.12 0.66 13.27
C PRO A 90 -9.78 0.44 11.90
N PHE A 91 -10.47 1.46 11.39
CA PHE A 91 -11.06 1.42 10.05
C PHE A 91 -9.98 1.39 8.97
N ALA A 92 -9.02 2.32 9.05
CA ALA A 92 -7.90 2.41 8.09
C ALA A 92 -7.09 1.10 8.05
N LEU A 93 -6.77 0.51 9.21
CA LEU A 93 -6.06 -0.77 9.26
C LEU A 93 -6.82 -1.90 8.56
N LYS A 94 -8.13 -2.03 8.82
CA LYS A 94 -8.96 -3.04 8.16
C LYS A 94 -9.08 -2.80 6.65
N SER A 95 -9.18 -1.55 6.24
CA SER A 95 -9.22 -1.17 4.82
C SER A 95 -7.89 -1.50 4.12
N ILE A 96 -6.75 -1.21 4.75
CA ILE A 96 -5.42 -1.56 4.23
C ILE A 96 -5.27 -3.09 4.18
N ALA A 97 -5.68 -3.80 5.24
CA ALA A 97 -5.64 -5.26 5.28
C ALA A 97 -6.49 -5.89 4.17
N LEU A 98 -7.71 -5.39 3.95
CA LEU A 98 -8.58 -5.85 2.88
C LEU A 98 -7.97 -5.55 1.51
N PHE A 99 -7.41 -4.36 1.31
CA PHE A 99 -6.73 -3.98 0.08
C PHE A 99 -5.59 -4.96 -0.24
N ILE A 100 -4.71 -5.23 0.73
CA ILE A 100 -3.58 -6.16 0.56
C ILE A 100 -4.08 -7.59 0.31
N PHE A 101 -5.13 -8.03 1.01
CA PHE A 101 -5.73 -9.36 0.82
C PHE A 101 -6.32 -9.53 -0.58
N VAL A 102 -7.07 -8.55 -1.05
CA VAL A 102 -7.64 -8.57 -2.40
C VAL A 102 -6.50 -8.58 -3.43
N ARG A 103 -5.49 -7.74 -3.23
CA ARG A 103 -4.30 -7.69 -4.09
C ARG A 103 -3.57 -9.03 -4.14
N SER A 104 -3.41 -9.74 -3.02
CA SER A 104 -2.72 -11.04 -3.01
C SER A 104 -3.46 -12.12 -3.81
N ILE A 105 -4.79 -12.10 -3.84
CA ILE A 105 -5.59 -12.97 -4.71
C ILE A 105 -5.28 -12.65 -6.18
N PHE A 106 -5.32 -11.38 -6.56
CA PHE A 106 -5.06 -10.97 -7.95
C PHE A 106 -3.63 -11.27 -8.39
N ILE A 107 -2.61 -11.00 -7.55
CA ILE A 107 -1.21 -11.38 -7.82
C ILE A 107 -1.11 -12.88 -8.11
N SER A 108 -1.79 -13.71 -7.31
CA SER A 108 -1.75 -15.16 -7.51
C SER A 108 -2.44 -15.61 -8.81
N MET A 109 -3.37 -14.81 -9.33
CA MET A 109 -4.08 -15.07 -10.59
C MET A 109 -3.42 -14.43 -11.81
N THR A 110 -2.42 -13.56 -11.61
CA THR A 110 -1.80 -12.77 -12.67
C THR A 110 -0.29 -13.01 -12.69
N HIS A 111 0.14 -13.95 -13.51
CA HIS A 111 1.54 -14.33 -13.67
C HIS A 111 2.28 -13.44 -14.67
N LEU A 112 2.11 -12.12 -14.54
CA LEU A 112 2.73 -11.17 -15.48
C LEU A 112 4.24 -11.11 -15.28
N GLY A 113 4.98 -11.35 -16.36
CA GLY A 113 6.42 -11.09 -16.38
C GLY A 113 6.72 -9.60 -16.32
N PRO A 114 7.86 -9.19 -15.74
CA PRO A 114 8.30 -7.80 -15.77
C PRO A 114 8.54 -7.34 -17.21
N PHE A 115 8.37 -6.03 -17.44
CA PHE A 115 8.59 -5.44 -18.76
C PHE A 115 10.06 -5.64 -19.20
N PRO A 116 10.35 -5.92 -20.49
CA PRO A 116 11.69 -6.33 -20.93
C PRO A 116 12.74 -5.23 -20.71
N ASP A 117 12.36 -3.99 -21.00
CA ASP A 117 13.20 -2.81 -20.88
C ASP A 117 13.06 -2.19 -19.47
N GLN A 118 13.68 -2.84 -18.49
CA GLN A 118 13.67 -2.39 -17.09
C GLN A 118 15.07 -2.20 -16.53
N ILE A 119 15.21 -1.26 -15.60
CA ILE A 119 16.40 -1.17 -14.75
C ILE A 119 16.27 -2.26 -13.69
N PHE A 120 17.27 -3.13 -13.61
CA PHE A 120 17.32 -4.16 -12.57
C PHE A 120 17.49 -3.51 -11.20
N ILE A 121 16.40 -3.44 -10.44
CA ILE A 121 16.43 -3.07 -9.03
C ILE A 121 16.58 -4.36 -8.23
N ALA A 122 17.65 -4.47 -7.46
CA ALA A 122 17.88 -5.66 -6.64
C ALA A 122 16.68 -5.88 -5.72
N PRO A 123 15.97 -7.03 -5.81
CA PRO A 123 14.78 -7.26 -5.00
C PRO A 123 15.17 -7.26 -3.53
N ASN A 124 14.65 -6.30 -2.77
CA ASN A 124 14.68 -6.40 -1.33
C ASN A 124 13.67 -7.50 -0.94
N LYS A 125 14.12 -8.49 -0.14
CA LYS A 125 13.32 -9.70 0.15
C LYS A 125 12.03 -9.44 0.94
N VAL A 126 11.76 -8.19 1.31
CA VAL A 126 10.71 -7.81 2.26
C VAL A 126 9.58 -7.02 1.60
N PHE A 127 9.86 -6.21 0.57
CA PHE A 127 8.87 -5.27 0.00
C PHE A 127 8.81 -5.19 -1.53
N ASN A 128 9.81 -5.69 -2.26
CA ASN A 128 9.84 -5.65 -3.72
C ASN A 128 9.89 -7.07 -4.31
N PHE A 129 8.76 -7.51 -4.86
CA PHE A 129 8.69 -8.73 -5.65
C PHE A 129 8.79 -8.36 -7.13
N GLY A 130 9.57 -9.10 -7.93
CA GLY A 130 9.76 -8.76 -9.35
C GLY A 130 8.51 -8.95 -10.23
N ALA A 131 7.45 -9.57 -9.70
CA ALA A 131 6.27 -9.98 -10.45
C ALA A 131 4.93 -9.65 -9.73
N ASP A 132 4.92 -8.82 -8.68
CA ASP A 132 3.68 -8.39 -8.01
C ASP A 132 3.05 -7.15 -8.68
N LEU A 133 3.00 -7.19 -10.02
CA LEU A 133 2.71 -6.03 -10.87
C LEU A 133 1.23 -5.62 -10.87
N PHE A 134 0.31 -6.53 -10.53
CA PHE A 134 -1.14 -6.28 -10.62
C PHE A 134 -1.87 -6.40 -9.27
N PHE A 135 -2.60 -5.38 -8.81
CA PHE A 135 -2.56 -3.96 -9.18
C PHE A 135 -1.60 -3.18 -8.25
N SER A 136 -1.15 -2.01 -8.72
CA SER A 136 -0.11 -1.20 -8.07
C SER A 136 -0.43 -0.86 -6.61
N GLY A 137 0.47 -1.27 -5.70
CA GLY A 137 0.43 -0.85 -4.30
C GLY A 137 0.64 0.66 -4.14
N HIS A 138 1.56 1.23 -4.93
CA HIS A 138 1.94 2.65 -4.90
C HIS A 138 0.83 3.58 -5.35
N THR A 139 -0.05 3.13 -6.25
CA THR A 139 -1.26 3.87 -6.68
C THR A 139 -2.45 3.58 -5.77
N GLY A 140 -2.66 2.31 -5.42
CA GLY A 140 -3.84 1.88 -4.67
C GLY A 140 -3.86 2.37 -3.23
N PHE A 141 -2.70 2.39 -2.55
CA PHE A 141 -2.59 2.85 -1.16
C PHE A 141 -2.96 4.34 -0.97
N PRO A 142 -2.37 5.30 -1.70
CA PRO A 142 -2.79 6.69 -1.59
C PRO A 142 -4.24 6.89 -2.01
N PHE A 143 -4.73 6.22 -3.07
CA PHE A 143 -6.13 6.31 -3.46
C PHE A 143 -7.07 5.86 -2.33
N LEU A 144 -6.74 4.76 -1.65
CA LEU A 144 -7.48 4.28 -0.48
C LEU A 144 -7.50 5.33 0.65
N PHE A 145 -6.36 5.96 0.94
CA PHE A 145 -6.28 7.02 1.95
C PHE A 145 -7.09 8.27 1.56
N ALA A 146 -7.16 8.60 0.26
CA ALA A 146 -8.03 9.67 -0.22
C ALA A 146 -9.51 9.37 0.07
N LEU A 147 -9.94 8.11 -0.06
CA LEU A 147 -11.30 7.68 0.27
C LEU A 147 -11.56 7.68 1.78
N ILE A 148 -10.62 7.19 2.60
CA ILE A 148 -10.74 7.18 4.06
C ILE A 148 -10.91 8.61 4.60
N PHE A 149 -10.17 9.57 4.04
CA PHE A 149 -10.18 10.97 4.47
C PHE A 149 -10.93 11.89 3.50
N TRP A 150 -11.94 11.36 2.79
CA TRP A 150 -12.65 12.06 1.72
C TRP A 150 -13.21 13.43 2.09
N GLU A 151 -13.72 13.57 3.32
CA GLU A 151 -14.28 14.81 3.85
C GLU A 151 -13.23 15.91 4.04
N ASN A 152 -11.98 15.52 4.31
CA ASN A 152 -10.88 16.48 4.39
C ASN A 152 -10.36 16.78 2.98
N LYS A 153 -10.88 17.86 2.38
CA LYS A 153 -10.54 18.30 1.01
C LYS A 153 -9.04 18.40 0.76
N TRP A 154 -8.25 18.81 1.77
CA TRP A 154 -6.79 18.91 1.66
C TRP A 154 -6.13 17.55 1.60
N LEU A 155 -6.44 16.65 2.55
CA LEU A 155 -5.90 15.28 2.55
C LEU A 155 -6.34 14.51 1.30
N ARG A 156 -7.60 14.64 0.90
CA ARG A 156 -8.12 14.02 -0.33
C ARG A 156 -7.33 14.45 -1.55
N ARG A 157 -7.13 15.75 -1.77
CA ARG A 157 -6.36 16.26 -2.92
C ARG A 157 -4.91 15.81 -2.88
N PHE A 158 -4.28 15.83 -1.71
CA PHE A 158 -2.92 15.35 -1.51
C PHE A 158 -2.79 13.88 -1.91
N PHE A 159 -3.63 13.02 -1.34
CA PHE A 159 -3.59 11.57 -1.59
C PHE A 159 -4.00 11.22 -3.02
N LEU A 160 -4.98 11.90 -3.62
CA LEU A 160 -5.27 11.71 -5.05
C LEU A 160 -4.07 12.10 -5.92
N GLY A 161 -3.41 13.23 -5.64
CA GLY A 161 -2.20 13.63 -6.37
C GLY A 161 -1.10 12.58 -6.28
N ARG A 162 -0.90 11.97 -5.10
CA ARG A 162 0.07 10.90 -4.87
C ARG A 162 -0.33 9.54 -5.45
N ALA A 163 -1.59 9.34 -5.82
CA ALA A 163 -1.98 8.14 -6.55
C ALA A 163 -1.49 8.17 -8.00
N PHE A 164 -1.29 9.35 -8.57
CA PHE A 164 -0.75 9.53 -9.92
C PHE A 164 0.79 9.54 -9.96
N PHE A 165 1.46 9.90 -8.85
CA PHE A 165 2.91 10.10 -8.75
C PHE A 165 3.49 9.71 -7.39
#